data_AF-A0A966EFZ3-F1
#
_entry.id   AF-A0A966EFZ3-F1
#
_cell.length_a   1.000
_cell.length_b   1.000
_cell.length_c   1.000
_cell.angle_alpha   90.00
_cell.angle_beta   90.00
_cell.angle_gamma   90.00
#
_symmetry.space_group_name_H-M   'P 1'
#
loop_
_entity.id
_entity.type
_entity.pdbx_description
1 polymer ?
#
loop_
_entity_poly.entity_id
_entity_poly.type
_entity_poly.pdbx_seq_one_letter_code
_entity_poly.pdbx_strand_id
1 'polypeptide(L)'
;AGGATRRLVGLRPQGRAPVRAGADLVDNHGVSIGSVTSGGFGPTLGAPVAMGYVGADYRKAGTIVQAVVRGKQLATEVVRLPFVERRYYRG
;
A
#
# COMPACT_ATOMS: atom_id res chain seq x y z
N ALA A 1 -11.54 -19.56 14.39
CA ALA A 1 -12.36 -18.53 13.72
C ALA A 1 -11.63 -18.05 12.47
N GLY A 2 -12.23 -18.18 11.27
CA GLY A 2 -11.64 -17.74 10.01
C GLY A 2 -11.59 -16.22 9.93
N GLY A 3 -10.40 -15.63 9.91
CA GLY A 3 -10.22 -14.17 9.85
C GLY A 3 -10.67 -13.57 8.52
N ALA A 4 -10.74 -12.23 8.47
CA ALA A 4 -11.09 -11.53 7.23
C ALA A 4 -10.14 -11.89 6.08
N THR A 5 -10.72 -12.15 4.90
CA THR A 5 -10.02 -12.57 3.68
C THR A 5 -9.20 -11.46 3.04
N ARG A 6 -9.50 -10.20 3.38
CA ARG A 6 -8.77 -9.00 2.94
C ARG A 6 -8.40 -8.13 4.12
N ARG A 7 -7.30 -7.39 4.00
CA ARG A 7 -6.80 -6.47 5.05
C ARG A 7 -6.41 -5.14 4.44
N LEU A 8 -6.81 -4.06 5.12
CA LEU A 8 -6.32 -2.72 4.82
C LEU A 8 -4.87 -2.61 5.30
N VAL A 9 -3.99 -2.15 4.43
CA VAL A 9 -2.57 -1.96 4.72
C VAL A 9 -2.09 -0.59 4.25
N GLY A 10 -0.97 -0.13 4.82
CA GLY A 10 -0.20 0.95 4.23
C GLY A 10 0.64 0.42 3.07
N LEU A 11 0.85 1.26 2.06
CA LEU A 11 1.60 0.96 0.86
C LEU A 11 2.61 2.08 0.62
N ARG A 12 3.86 1.71 0.36
CA ARG A 12 4.96 2.63 0.02
C ARG A 12 5.46 2.30 -1.38
N PRO A 13 4.98 3.01 -2.42
CA PRO A 13 5.48 2.84 -3.78
C PRO A 13 6.97 3.19 -3.86
N GLN A 14 7.74 2.40 -4.60
CA GLN A 14 9.12 2.74 -4.92
C GLN A 14 9.12 3.80 -6.03
N GLY A 15 10.01 4.78 -5.93
CA GLY A 15 10.09 5.90 -6.89
C GLY A 15 9.30 7.14 -6.46
N ARG A 16 9.10 8.07 -7.42
CA ARG A 16 8.57 9.42 -7.14
C ARG A 16 7.08 9.59 -7.45
N ALA A 17 6.52 8.77 -8.33
CA ALA A 17 5.15 8.92 -8.79
C ALA A 17 4.16 8.34 -7.74
N PRO A 18 3.13 9.11 -7.32
CA PRO A 18 2.09 8.58 -6.44
C PRO A 18 1.23 7.52 -7.15
N VAL A 19 0.93 6.44 -6.44
CA VAL A 19 -0.11 5.49 -6.83
C VAL A 19 -1.45 6.05 -6.35
N ARG A 20 -2.43 6.18 -7.24
CA ARG A 20 -3.74 6.77 -6.93
C ARG A 20 -4.79 5.67 -6.65
N ALA A 21 -5.91 6.09 -6.07
CA ALA A 21 -7.08 5.25 -5.89
C ALA A 21 -7.50 4.58 -7.21
N GLY A 22 -7.91 3.32 -7.14
CA GLY A 22 -8.31 2.51 -8.28
C GLY A 22 -7.18 1.77 -8.99
N ALA A 23 -5.91 1.96 -8.59
CA ALA A 23 -4.82 1.14 -9.09
C ALA A 23 -4.91 -0.30 -8.56
N ASP A 24 -4.74 -1.28 -9.45
CA ASP A 24 -4.69 -2.70 -9.06
C ASP A 24 -3.39 -3.02 -8.34
N LEU A 25 -3.48 -3.92 -7.36
CA LEU A 25 -2.32 -4.55 -6.74
C LEU A 25 -2.24 -5.98 -7.26
N VAL A 26 -1.08 -6.33 -7.81
CA VAL A 26 -0.79 -7.67 -8.33
C VAL A 26 0.43 -8.28 -7.62
N ASP A 27 0.50 -9.60 -7.60
CA ASP A 27 1.70 -10.31 -7.15
C ASP A 27 2.82 -10.28 -8.22
N ASN A 28 3.92 -11.00 -7.97
CA ASN A 28 5.04 -11.14 -8.91
C ASN A 28 4.69 -11.91 -10.19
N HIS A 29 3.57 -12.62 -10.23
CA HIS A 29 3.05 -13.34 -11.40
C HIS A 29 1.98 -12.54 -12.16
N GLY A 30 1.63 -11.34 -11.67
CA GLY A 30 0.60 -10.49 -12.26
C GLY A 30 -0.83 -10.86 -11.84
N VAL A 31 -1.01 -11.74 -10.86
CA VAL A 31 -2.34 -12.10 -10.34
C VAL A 31 -2.85 -10.96 -9.48
N SER A 32 -4.10 -10.55 -9.68
CA SER A 32 -4.75 -9.52 -8.86
C SER A 32 -4.93 -10.02 -7.42
N ILE A 33 -4.38 -9.26 -6.48
CA ILE A 33 -4.40 -9.57 -5.04
C ILE A 33 -5.11 -8.50 -4.22
N GLY A 34 -5.53 -7.41 -4.86
CA GLY A 34 -6.10 -6.26 -4.16
C GLY A 34 -6.15 -5.00 -5.00
N SER A 35 -6.44 -3.88 -4.34
CA SER A 35 -6.48 -2.57 -4.99
C SER A 35 -6.18 -1.43 -4.02
N VAL A 36 -5.69 -0.33 -4.58
CA VAL A 36 -5.43 0.92 -3.88
C VAL A 36 -6.74 1.70 -3.71
N THR A 37 -7.02 2.11 -2.48
CA THR A 37 -8.22 2.90 -2.13
C THR A 37 -7.93 4.39 -2.02
N SER A 38 -6.71 4.76 -1.61
CA SER A 38 -6.26 6.14 -1.50
C SER A 38 -4.76 6.23 -1.72
N GLY A 39 -4.27 7.36 -2.22
CA GLY A 39 -2.84 7.57 -2.35
C GLY A 39 -2.47 8.94 -2.89
N GLY A 40 -1.26 9.38 -2.55
CA GLY A 40 -0.76 10.72 -2.80
C GLY A 40 0.71 10.87 -2.40
N PHE A 41 1.22 12.09 -2.47
CA PHE A 41 2.55 12.41 -1.96
C PHE A 41 2.45 12.88 -0.52
N GLY A 42 3.21 12.28 0.40
CA GLY A 42 3.28 12.71 1.80
C GLY A 42 4.47 13.66 2.00
N PRO A 43 4.27 14.99 2.13
CA PRO A 43 5.38 15.94 2.21
C PRO A 43 6.30 15.70 3.40
N THR A 44 5.74 15.30 4.54
CA THR A 44 6.49 14.97 5.76
C THR A 44 7.43 13.78 5.57
N LEU A 45 7.07 12.82 4.70
CA LEU A 45 7.91 11.68 4.38
C LEU A 45 8.80 11.92 3.15
N GLY A 46 8.57 13.00 2.40
CA GLY A 46 9.23 13.25 1.12
C GLY A 46 9.01 12.15 0.09
N ALA A 47 7.94 11.36 0.22
CA ALA A 47 7.72 10.14 -0.55
C ALA A 47 6.24 9.90 -0.86
N PRO A 48 5.92 9.15 -1.93
CA PRO A 48 4.57 8.68 -2.18
C PRO A 48 4.12 7.68 -1.12
N VAL A 49 2.85 7.76 -0.73
CA VAL A 49 2.18 6.82 0.18
C VAL A 49 0.79 6.50 -0.35
N ALA A 50 0.32 5.31 -0.09
CA ALA A 50 -1.01 4.85 -0.47
C ALA A 50 -1.58 3.89 0.57
N MET A 51 -2.90 3.71 0.59
CA MET A 51 -3.54 2.62 1.32
C MET A 51 -4.35 1.77 0.35
N GLY A 52 -4.49 0.50 0.68
CA GLY A 52 -5.22 -0.44 -0.14
C GLY A 52 -5.60 -1.69 0.62
N TYR A 53 -6.50 -2.47 0.04
CA TYR A 53 -6.82 -3.80 0.53
C TYR A 53 -6.00 -4.82 -0.23
N VAL A 54 -5.41 -5.78 0.49
CA VAL A 54 -4.75 -6.95 -0.08
C VAL A 54 -5.32 -8.24 0.52
N GLY A 55 -5.17 -9.35 -0.18
CA GLY A 55 -5.42 -10.69 0.37
C GLY A 55 -4.64 -10.95 1.66
N ALA A 56 -5.19 -11.79 2.55
CA ALA A 56 -4.62 -12.04 3.88
C ALA A 56 -3.16 -12.48 3.86
N ASP A 57 -2.72 -13.21 2.83
CA ASP A 57 -1.35 -13.72 2.68
C ASP A 57 -0.33 -12.63 2.35
N TYR A 58 -0.78 -11.50 1.79
CA TYR A 58 0.06 -10.39 1.37
C TYR A 58 0.15 -9.25 2.38
N ARG A 59 -0.55 -9.36 3.52
CA ARG A 59 -0.69 -8.26 4.50
C ARG A 59 0.57 -7.96 5.31
N LYS A 60 1.57 -8.83 5.29
CA LYS A 60 2.75 -8.74 6.16
C LYS A 60 3.58 -7.52 5.75
N ALA A 61 4.03 -6.74 6.74
CA ALA A 61 4.92 -5.62 6.47
C ALA A 61 6.26 -6.10 5.89
N GLY A 62 6.80 -5.34 4.92
CA GLY A 62 7.97 -5.72 4.13
C GLY A 62 7.64 -6.56 2.89
N THR A 63 6.41 -7.05 2.73
CA THR A 63 5.99 -7.74 1.50
C THR A 63 6.03 -6.77 0.32
N ILE A 64 6.68 -7.17 -0.77
CA ILE A 64 6.67 -6.40 -2.03
C ILE A 64 5.50 -6.88 -2.89
N VAL A 65 4.65 -5.94 -3.28
CA VAL A 65 3.57 -6.12 -4.26
C VAL A 65 3.80 -5.19 -5.44
N GLN A 66 3.05 -5.37 -6.53
CA GLN A 66 3.15 -4.53 -7.71
C GLN A 66 1.88 -3.69 -7.88
N ALA A 67 2.01 -2.36 -7.81
CA ALA A 67 0.92 -1.47 -8.15
C ALA A 67 0.90 -1.24 -9.68
N VAL A 68 -0.24 -1.46 -10.33
CA VAL A 68 -0.38 -1.22 -11.77
C VAL A 68 -0.73 0.25 -12.01
N VAL A 69 0.24 1.01 -12.51
CA VAL A 69 0.10 2.43 -12.81
C VAL A 69 0.31 2.66 -14.30
N ARG A 70 -0.76 3.11 -14.99
CA ARG A 70 -0.73 3.35 -16.45
C ARG A 70 -0.18 2.15 -17.24
N GLY A 71 -0.60 0.94 -16.85
CA GLY A 71 -0.18 -0.32 -17.47
C GLY A 71 1.22 -0.81 -17.11
N LYS A 72 1.95 -0.11 -16.22
CA LYS A 72 3.27 -0.54 -15.75
C LYS A 72 3.19 -1.01 -14.29
N GLN A 73 3.92 -2.07 -13.98
CA GLN A 73 4.07 -2.55 -12.61
C GLN A 73 5.09 -1.69 -11.86
N LEU A 74 4.69 -1.21 -10.68
CA LEU A 74 5.50 -0.43 -9.77
C LEU A 74 5.65 -1.16 -8.45
N ALA A 75 6.88 -1.56 -8.12
CA ALA A 75 7.19 -2.19 -6.86
C ALA A 75 6.74 -1.31 -5.69
N THR A 76 5.97 -1.89 -4.78
CA THR A 76 5.30 -1.19 -3.69
C THR A 76 5.41 -2.05 -2.44
N GLU A 77 5.99 -1.50 -1.38
CA GLU A 77 6.15 -2.22 -0.12
C GLU A 77 4.90 -2.09 0.75
N VAL A 78 4.43 -3.20 1.30
CA VAL A 78 3.42 -3.21 2.36
C VAL A 78 4.06 -2.72 3.66
N VAL A 79 3.51 -1.68 4.27
CA VAL A 79 4.06 -1.08 5.49
C VAL A 79 3.01 -1.01 6.60
N ARG A 80 3.50 -0.95 7.84
CA ARG A 80 2.63 -0.72 9.01
C ARG A 80 2.12 0.72 8.99
N LEU A 81 0.86 0.90 9.38
CA LEU A 81 0.27 2.20 9.66
C LEU A 81 0.47 2.57 11.14
N PRO A 82 0.54 3.86 11.50
CA PRO A 82 0.52 5.03 10.61
C PRO A 82 1.86 5.24 9.88
N PHE A 83 1.83 5.99 8.77
CA PHE A 83 3.04 6.32 8.00
C PHE A 83 4.01 7.26 8.74
N VAL A 84 3.47 8.11 9.61
CA VAL A 84 4.21 9.06 10.44
C VAL A 84 3.75 8.87 11.88
N GLU A 85 4.67 9.02 12.83
CA GLU A 85 4.38 8.93 14.25
C GLU A 85 3.31 9.96 14.68
N ARG A 86 2.35 9.51 15.49
CA ARG A 86 1.28 10.35 16.02
C ARG A 86 1.75 11.07 17.28
N ARG A 87 1.84 12.40 17.24
CA ARG A 87 2.22 13.26 18.38
C ARG A 87 0.99 13.81 19.10
N TYR A 88 0.10 12.93 19.55
CA TYR A 88 -1.07 13.36 20.32
C TYR A 88 -0.65 13.81 21.72
N TYR A 89 -1.27 14.88 22.24
CA TYR A 89 -1.22 15.21 23.66
C TYR A 89 -1.91 14.09 24.46
N ARG A 90 -1.34 13.73 25.63
CA ARG A 90 -1.80 12.58 26.44
C ARG A 90 -2.07 12.93 27.91
N GLY A 91 -2.15 14.22 28.25
CA GLY A 91 -2.11 14.69 29.64
C GLY A 91 -0.78 15.36 29.96
#